data_AF-A0AA46Q544-F1
#
_entry.id   AF-A0AA46Q544-F1
#
_cell.length_a   1.000
_cell.length_b   1.000
_cell.length_c   1.000
_cell.angle_alpha   90.00
_cell.angle_beta   90.00
_cell.angle_gamma   90.00
#
_symmetry.space_group_name_H-M   'P 1'
#
loop_
_entity.id
_entity.type
_entity.pdbx_description
1 polymer ?
#
loop_
_entity_poly.entity_id
_entity_poly.type
_entity_poly.pdbx_seq_one_letter_code
_entity_poly.pdbx_strand_id
1 'polypeptide(L)'
;MKLIEELIQELTDYSTEYNTGEISKEELNLKLELMISRIDKIQLDNSHSPFIYLPADVLGVFTNLLRRYSVKAKLGLTKLIEAPNKASYNRKARYLIERKLYFVSLHSTIHRNVQGWAMRNTSKYPIVNDYFIIENSLEMEGAVNE
;
A
#
# COMPACT_ATOMS: atom_id res chain seq x y z
N MET A 1 9.19 4.22 -1.99
CA MET A 1 7.92 3.73 -1.39
C MET A 1 8.21 2.55 -0.47
N LYS A 2 8.98 2.79 0.60
CA LYS A 2 9.63 1.73 1.37
C LYS A 2 8.66 0.72 1.99
N LEU A 3 7.60 1.19 2.65
CA LEU A 3 6.58 0.33 3.26
C LEU A 3 5.93 -0.62 2.23
N ILE A 4 5.63 -0.13 1.03
CA ILE A 4 5.07 -0.98 -0.02
C ILE A 4 6.10 -2.02 -0.46
N GLU A 5 7.37 -1.66 -0.56
CA GLU A 5 8.44 -2.59 -0.92
C GLU A 5 8.62 -3.67 0.15
N GLU A 6 8.47 -3.33 1.44
CA GLU A 6 8.44 -4.29 2.55
C GLU A 6 7.26 -5.26 2.42
N LEU A 7 6.04 -4.77 2.18
CA LEU A 7 4.87 -5.64 1.96
C LEU A 7 5.03 -6.57 0.74
N ILE A 8 5.71 -6.12 -0.31
CA ILE A 8 6.00 -6.96 -1.48
C ILE A 8 7.06 -8.01 -1.17
N GLN A 9 8.08 -7.66 -0.39
CA GLN A 9 9.07 -8.62 0.06
C GLN A 9 8.41 -9.71 0.90
N GLU A 10 7.58 -9.34 1.88
CA GLU A 10 6.82 -10.29 2.69
C GLU A 10 5.94 -11.21 1.84
N LEU A 11 5.21 -10.68 0.86
CA LEU A 11 4.39 -11.51 -0.04
C LEU A 11 5.24 -12.49 -0.85
N THR A 12 6.45 -12.07 -1.23
CA THR A 12 7.41 -12.91 -1.95
C THR A 12 7.93 -14.03 -1.05
N ASP A 13 8.24 -13.71 0.20
CA ASP A 13 8.72 -14.66 1.20
C ASP A 13 7.63 -15.69 1.53
N TYR A 14 6.41 -15.25 1.83
CA TYR A 14 5.26 -16.14 2.08
C TYR A 14 5.00 -17.07 0.90
N SER A 15 5.11 -16.55 -0.32
CA SER A 15 4.95 -17.35 -1.53
C SER A 15 6.07 -18.37 -1.68
N THR A 16 7.30 -18.02 -1.31
CA THR A 16 8.47 -18.91 -1.37
C THR A 16 8.32 -20.05 -0.35
N GLU A 17 8.06 -19.71 0.91
CA GLU A 17 7.82 -20.67 2.00
C GLU A 17 6.68 -21.64 1.66
N TYR A 18 5.55 -21.13 1.13
CA TYR A 18 4.45 -21.99 0.72
C TYR A 18 4.85 -22.89 -0.46
N ASN A 19 5.68 -22.39 -1.38
CA ASN A 19 6.13 -23.15 -2.54
C ASN A 19 7.09 -24.27 -2.18
N THR A 20 8.01 -24.03 -1.23
CA THR A 20 8.94 -25.03 -0.69
C THR A 20 8.28 -26.00 0.29
N GLY A 21 7.08 -25.67 0.78
CA GLY A 21 6.33 -26.51 1.72
C GLY A 21 6.72 -26.28 3.18
N GLU A 22 7.43 -25.17 3.46
CA GLU A 22 7.79 -24.75 4.81
C GLU A 22 6.56 -24.32 5.62
N ILE A 23 5.55 -23.73 4.95
CA ILE A 23 4.28 -23.36 5.57
C ILE A 23 3.09 -24.07 4.91
N SER A 24 2.05 -24.33 5.71
CA SER A 24 0.79 -24.87 5.22
C SER A 24 -0.04 -23.83 4.46
N LYS A 25 -1.13 -24.27 3.82
CA LYS A 25 -2.08 -23.36 3.17
C LYS A 25 -2.82 -22.49 4.20
N GLU A 26 -3.13 -23.06 5.36
CA GLU A 26 -3.78 -22.37 6.47
C GLU A 26 -2.89 -21.28 7.04
N GLU A 27 -1.61 -21.58 7.25
CA GLU A 27 -0.62 -20.60 7.73
C GLU A 27 -0.41 -19.47 6.71
N LEU A 28 -0.28 -19.82 5.42
CA LEU A 28 -0.24 -18.83 4.35
C LEU A 28 -1.47 -17.90 4.39
N ASN A 29 -2.68 -18.46 4.56
CA ASN A 29 -3.89 -17.66 4.61
C ASN A 29 -3.88 -16.68 5.79
N LEU A 30 -3.44 -17.11 6.97
CA LEU A 30 -3.28 -16.23 8.14
C LEU A 30 -2.28 -15.10 7.88
N LYS A 31 -1.12 -15.41 7.29
CA LYS A 31 -0.11 -14.40 6.92
C LYS A 31 -0.68 -13.37 5.93
N LEU A 32 -1.47 -13.81 4.95
CA LEU A 32 -2.15 -12.92 4.00
C LEU A 32 -3.24 -12.07 4.66
N GLU A 33 -4.00 -12.62 5.61
CA GLU A 33 -5.01 -11.85 6.38
C GLU A 33 -4.37 -10.75 7.23
N LEU A 34 -3.23 -11.05 7.87
CA LEU A 34 -2.45 -10.04 8.61
C LEU A 34 -1.97 -8.92 7.67
N MET A 35 -1.48 -9.26 6.48
CA MET A 35 -1.09 -8.28 5.47
C MET A 35 -2.27 -7.41 5.00
N ILE A 36 -3.45 -8.00 4.81
CA ILE A 36 -4.69 -7.26 4.49
C ILE A 36 -5.00 -6.24 5.60
N SER A 37 -4.92 -6.66 6.87
CA SER A 37 -5.13 -5.79 8.03
C SER A 37 -4.14 -4.63 8.10
N ARG A 38 -2.87 -4.87 7.76
CA ARG A 38 -1.84 -3.81 7.66
C ARG A 38 -2.15 -2.80 6.56
N ILE A 39 -2.60 -3.27 5.39
CA ILE A 39 -3.01 -2.38 4.28
C ILE A 39 -4.15 -1.46 4.69
N ASP A 40 -5.03 -1.86 5.61
CA ASP A 40 -6.10 -1.00 6.11
C ASP A 40 -5.62 0.16 6.98
N LYS A 41 -4.40 0.06 7.53
CA LYS A 41 -3.79 1.08 8.38
C LYS A 41 -2.92 2.06 7.61
N ILE A 42 -2.68 1.85 6.31
CA ILE A 42 -1.76 2.72 5.57
C ILE A 42 -2.37 4.11 5.34
N GLN A 43 -1.53 5.13 5.45
CA GLN A 43 -1.88 6.52 5.20
C GLN A 43 -0.77 7.23 4.43
N LEU A 44 -1.14 8.30 3.73
CA LEU A 44 -0.15 9.23 3.16
C LEU A 44 0.36 10.10 4.30
N ASP A 45 1.68 10.23 4.38
CA ASP A 45 2.29 11.18 5.29
C ASP A 45 2.21 12.60 4.70
N ASN A 46 1.29 13.39 5.26
CA ASN A 46 1.07 14.77 4.82
C ASN A 46 2.09 15.77 5.39
N SER A 47 2.98 15.34 6.31
CA SER A 47 3.99 16.21 6.92
C SER A 47 5.20 16.47 6.02
N HIS A 48 5.30 15.76 4.89
CA HIS A 48 6.40 15.87 3.96
C HIS A 48 5.96 16.40 2.60
N SER A 49 6.93 16.91 1.84
CA SER A 49 6.76 17.23 0.43
C SER A 49 6.26 16.01 -0.35
N PRO A 50 5.35 16.14 -1.34
CA PRO A 50 4.72 17.37 -1.81
C PRO A 50 3.52 17.82 -0.97
N PHE A 51 3.03 16.98 -0.07
CA PHE A 51 1.74 17.17 0.59
C PHE A 51 1.71 18.31 1.61
N ILE A 52 2.82 18.60 2.27
CA ILE A 52 2.96 19.75 3.19
C ILE A 52 2.57 21.09 2.54
N TYR A 53 2.63 21.15 1.22
CA TYR A 53 2.40 22.36 0.42
C TYR A 53 1.00 22.46 -0.19
N LEU A 54 0.17 21.42 -0.03
CA LEU A 54 -1.14 21.36 -0.66
C LEU A 54 -2.23 21.75 0.35
N PRO A 55 -3.28 22.45 -0.10
CA PRO A 55 -4.40 22.77 0.77
C PRO A 55 -5.21 21.50 1.12
N ALA A 56 -5.93 21.54 2.24
CA ALA A 56 -6.57 20.37 2.83
C ALA A 56 -7.61 19.69 1.92
N ASP A 57 -8.31 20.47 1.10
CA ASP A 57 -9.27 19.97 0.10
C ASP A 57 -8.56 19.12 -0.98
N VAL A 58 -7.37 19.54 -1.42
CA VAL A 58 -6.54 18.80 -2.37
C VAL A 58 -5.95 17.54 -1.73
N LEU A 59 -5.55 17.60 -0.46
CA LEU A 59 -5.09 16.42 0.30
C LEU A 59 -6.17 15.34 0.39
N GLY A 60 -7.43 15.72 0.60
CA GLY A 60 -8.56 14.79 0.63
C GLY A 60 -8.74 13.97 -0.65
N VAL A 61 -8.32 14.50 -1.82
CA VAL A 61 -8.33 13.77 -3.09
C VAL A 61 -7.33 12.61 -3.05
N PHE A 62 -6.13 12.84 -2.52
CA PHE A 62 -5.09 11.81 -2.45
C PHE A 62 -5.40 10.73 -1.41
N THR A 63 -5.98 11.09 -0.27
CA THR A 63 -6.48 10.10 0.72
C THR A 63 -7.56 9.21 0.10
N ASN A 64 -8.50 9.79 -0.65
CA ASN A 64 -9.51 9.02 -1.38
C ASN A 64 -8.89 8.11 -2.44
N LEU A 65 -7.84 8.59 -3.13
CA LEU A 65 -7.11 7.80 -4.11
C LEU A 65 -6.40 6.61 -3.43
N LEU A 66 -5.68 6.84 -2.33
CA LEU A 66 -5.05 5.79 -1.53
C LEU A 66 -6.08 4.71 -1.16
N ARG A 67 -7.22 5.10 -0.58
CA ARG A 67 -8.29 4.18 -0.21
C ARG A 67 -8.73 3.27 -1.36
N ARG A 68 -8.91 3.82 -2.57
CA ARG A 68 -9.29 3.02 -3.76
C ARG A 68 -8.23 1.99 -4.11
N TYR A 69 -6.95 2.35 -4.00
CA TYR A 69 -5.84 1.44 -4.28
C TYR A 69 -5.65 0.41 -3.16
N SER A 70 -5.81 0.79 -1.89
CA SER A 70 -5.84 -0.14 -0.76
C SER A 70 -6.93 -1.19 -0.93
N VAL A 71 -8.15 -0.79 -1.31
CA VAL A 71 -9.25 -1.74 -1.60
C VAL A 71 -8.86 -2.72 -2.71
N LYS A 72 -8.22 -2.26 -3.80
CA LYS A 72 -7.75 -3.14 -4.89
C LYS A 72 -6.68 -4.11 -4.41
N ALA A 73 -5.72 -3.64 -3.61
CA ALA A 73 -4.67 -4.47 -3.03
C ALA A 73 -5.27 -5.59 -2.17
N LYS A 74 -6.19 -5.24 -1.25
CA LYS A 74 -6.88 -6.20 -0.38
C LYS A 74 -7.69 -7.23 -1.17
N LEU A 75 -8.44 -6.80 -2.19
CA LEU A 75 -9.16 -7.71 -3.07
C LEU A 75 -8.21 -8.64 -3.83
N GLY A 76 -7.02 -8.14 -4.22
CA GLY A 76 -5.97 -8.96 -4.81
C GLY A 76 -5.49 -10.06 -3.86
N LEU A 77 -5.16 -9.69 -2.61
CA LEU A 77 -4.73 -10.63 -1.57
C LEU A 77 -5.82 -11.64 -1.22
N THR A 78 -7.08 -11.20 -1.12
CA THR A 78 -8.23 -12.09 -0.88
C THR A 78 -8.33 -13.17 -1.98
N LYS A 79 -8.10 -12.80 -3.24
CA LYS A 79 -8.07 -13.76 -4.36
C LYS A 79 -6.92 -14.77 -4.30
N LEU A 80 -5.86 -14.49 -3.54
CA LEU A 80 -4.79 -15.46 -3.25
C LEU A 80 -5.25 -16.49 -2.22
N ILE A 81 -5.95 -16.04 -1.18
CA ILE A 81 -6.56 -16.92 -0.17
C ILE A 81 -7.52 -17.90 -0.87
N GLU A 82 -8.41 -17.37 -1.71
CA GLU A 82 -9.40 -18.12 -2.51
C GLU A 82 -8.81 -18.93 -3.68
N ALA A 83 -7.49 -18.94 -3.89
CA ALA A 83 -6.90 -19.65 -5.01
C ALA A 83 -7.09 -21.18 -4.86
N PRO A 84 -7.67 -21.87 -5.86
CA PRO A 84 -8.04 -23.29 -5.74
C PRO A 84 -6.84 -24.24 -5.74
N ASN A 85 -5.68 -23.78 -6.21
CA ASN A 85 -4.45 -24.57 -6.25
C ASN A 85 -3.21 -23.66 -6.32
N LYS A 86 -2.04 -24.26 -6.07
CA LYS A 86 -0.73 -23.58 -6.05
C LYS A 86 -0.41 -22.87 -7.37
N ALA A 87 -0.79 -23.43 -8.52
CA ALA A 87 -0.57 -22.80 -9.82
C ALA A 87 -1.39 -21.50 -10.00
N SER A 88 -2.67 -21.52 -9.61
CA SER A 88 -3.54 -20.34 -9.61
C SER A 88 -3.05 -19.28 -8.63
N TYR A 89 -2.64 -19.71 -7.43
CA TYR A 89 -2.03 -18.85 -6.42
C TYR A 89 -0.79 -18.13 -6.99
N ASN A 90 0.19 -18.88 -7.50
CA ASN A 90 1.46 -18.33 -7.99
C ASN A 90 1.27 -17.33 -9.14
N ARG A 91 0.32 -17.60 -10.04
CA ARG A 91 0.00 -16.67 -11.14
C ARG A 91 -0.51 -15.33 -10.61
N LYS A 92 -1.44 -15.38 -9.65
CA LYS A 92 -2.02 -14.17 -9.03
C LYS A 92 -0.99 -13.44 -8.16
N ALA A 93 -0.18 -14.18 -7.39
CA ALA A 93 0.86 -13.61 -6.54
C ALA A 93 1.89 -12.86 -7.36
N ARG A 94 2.39 -13.46 -8.46
CA ARG A 94 3.31 -12.80 -9.41
C ARG A 94 2.71 -11.50 -9.95
N TYR A 95 1.44 -11.53 -10.37
CA TYR A 95 0.76 -10.34 -10.86
C TYR A 95 0.71 -9.22 -9.80
N LEU A 96 0.43 -9.54 -8.54
CA LEU A 96 0.40 -8.56 -7.46
C LEU A 96 1.80 -8.02 -7.13
N ILE A 97 2.82 -8.87 -7.13
CA ILE A 97 4.22 -8.50 -6.92
C ILE A 97 4.70 -7.52 -7.99
N GLU A 98 4.50 -7.86 -9.27
CA GLU A 98 4.86 -7.01 -10.42
C GLU A 98 4.18 -5.64 -10.36
N ARG A 99 2.92 -5.60 -9.91
CA ARG A 99 2.15 -4.36 -9.78
C ARG A 99 2.43 -3.59 -8.48
N LYS A 100 3.32 -4.10 -7.62
CA LYS A 100 3.51 -3.69 -6.22
C LYS A 100 2.16 -3.44 -5.52
N LEU A 101 1.29 -4.45 -5.49
CA LEU A 101 -0.05 -4.38 -4.91
C LEU A 101 -0.90 -3.22 -5.48
N TYR A 102 -0.74 -2.92 -6.77
CA TYR A 102 -1.34 -1.78 -7.48
C TYR A 102 -0.83 -0.38 -7.10
N PHE A 103 0.08 -0.25 -6.14
CA PHE A 103 0.58 1.04 -5.68
C PHE A 103 1.52 1.74 -6.68
N VAL A 104 2.06 1.02 -7.68
CA VAL A 104 2.76 1.67 -8.81
C VAL A 104 1.83 2.66 -9.52
N SER A 105 0.58 2.27 -9.77
CA SER A 105 -0.39 3.14 -10.43
C SER A 105 -0.86 4.29 -9.53
N LEU A 106 -0.94 4.07 -8.21
CA LEU A 106 -1.16 5.14 -7.24
C LEU A 106 -0.05 6.20 -7.36
N HIS A 107 1.21 5.76 -7.35
CA HIS A 107 2.38 6.63 -7.44
C HIS A 107 2.38 7.49 -8.70
N SER A 108 2.20 6.89 -9.86
CA SER A 108 2.11 7.64 -11.12
C SER A 108 0.97 8.66 -11.11
N THR A 109 -0.15 8.33 -10.48
CA THR A 109 -1.33 9.21 -10.39
C THR A 109 -1.08 10.38 -9.44
N ILE A 110 -0.49 10.13 -8.27
CA ILE A 110 -0.13 11.18 -7.31
C ILE A 110 0.84 12.16 -7.98
N HIS A 111 1.92 11.64 -8.56
CA HIS A 111 2.95 12.46 -9.19
C HIS A 111 2.38 13.38 -10.28
N ARG A 112 1.54 12.83 -11.18
CA ARG A 112 0.90 13.61 -12.26
C ARG A 112 -0.04 14.70 -11.71
N ASN A 113 -0.82 14.40 -10.68
CA ASN A 113 -1.78 15.35 -10.12
C ASN A 113 -1.07 16.46 -9.34
N VAL A 114 -0.04 16.14 -8.57
CA VAL A 114 0.79 17.12 -7.86
C VAL A 114 1.44 18.07 -8.88
N GLN A 115 2.06 17.53 -9.94
CA GLN A 115 2.64 18.35 -11.01
C GLN A 115 1.60 19.23 -11.71
N GLY A 116 0.45 18.65 -12.08
CA GLY A 116 -0.63 19.40 -12.74
C GLY A 116 -1.26 20.47 -11.85
N TRP A 117 -1.24 20.29 -10.54
CA TRP A 117 -1.64 21.34 -9.59
C TRP A 117 -0.57 22.43 -9.49
N ALA A 118 0.71 22.06 -9.36
CA ALA A 118 1.82 23.02 -9.27
C ALA A 118 1.93 23.92 -10.51
N MET A 119 1.79 23.34 -11.72
CA MET A 119 1.81 24.07 -12.98
C MET A 119 0.68 25.11 -13.08
N ARG A 120 -0.52 24.78 -12.58
CA ARG A 120 -1.69 25.69 -12.62
C ARG A 120 -1.60 26.82 -11.62
N ASN A 121 -0.91 26.63 -10.51
CA ASN A 121 -0.82 27.60 -9.44
C ASN A 121 0.52 28.37 -9.44
N THR A 122 1.28 28.30 -10.54
CA THR A 122 2.60 28.97 -10.70
C THR A 122 3.54 28.72 -9.52
N SER A 123 3.37 27.58 -8.85
CA SER A 123 4.05 27.34 -7.59
C SER A 123 5.43 26.76 -7.83
N LYS A 124 6.43 27.32 -7.13
CA LYS A 124 7.84 26.88 -7.14
C LYS A 124 8.07 25.62 -6.28
N TYR A 125 7.09 24.72 -6.19
CA TYR A 125 7.32 23.51 -5.41
C TYR A 125 8.35 22.63 -6.11
N PRO A 126 9.33 22.08 -5.36
CA PRO A 126 10.34 21.21 -5.95
C PRO A 126 9.66 20.04 -6.64
N ILE A 127 10.25 19.55 -7.73
CA ILE A 127 9.81 18.33 -8.39
C ILE A 127 10.00 17.19 -7.39
N VAL A 128 8.92 16.71 -6.78
CA VAL A 128 9.01 15.76 -5.66
C VAL A 128 8.93 14.34 -6.18
N ASN A 129 9.94 13.55 -5.86
CA ASN A 129 9.98 12.12 -6.13
C ASN A 129 9.52 11.28 -4.94
N ASP A 130 9.53 11.82 -3.72
CA ASP A 130 9.35 11.04 -2.51
C ASP A 130 8.21 11.59 -1.66
N TYR A 131 7.04 10.94 -1.76
CA TYR A 131 6.03 10.98 -0.72
C TYR A 131 6.05 9.65 0.03
N PHE A 132 5.69 9.69 1.32
CA PHE A 132 5.70 8.50 2.15
C PHE A 132 4.30 7.92 2.31
N ILE A 133 4.23 6.59 2.25
CA ILE A 133 3.09 5.83 2.75
C ILE A 133 3.58 5.20 4.05
N ILE A 134 2.89 5.49 5.14
CA ILE A 134 3.21 5.02 6.49
C ILE A 134 2.07 4.14 7.00
N GLU A 135 2.35 3.23 7.92
CA GLU A 135 1.29 2.60 8.70
C GLU A 135 0.88 3.56 9.81
N ASN A 136 -0.42 3.76 9.96
CA ASN A 136 -0.95 4.39 11.16
C ASN A 136 -0.80 3.36 12.29
N SER A 137 0.32 3.45 13.00
CA SER A 137 0.42 2.84 14.32
C SER A 137 -0.66 3.53 15.15
N LEU A 138 -1.72 2.81 15.49
CA LEU A 138 -2.49 3.15 16.67
C LEU A 138 -1.48 3.24 17.80
N GLU A 139 -1.07 4.47 18.17
CA GLU A 139 -0.68 4.72 19.54
C GLU A 139 -1.84 4.17 20.35
N MET A 140 -1.58 3.09 21.08
CA MET A 140 -2.58 2.57 22.00
C MET A 140 -3.02 3.75 22.85
N GLU A 141 -4.33 3.99 22.88
CA GLU A 141 -4.98 4.77 23.93
C GLU A 141 -4.57 4.13 25.26
N GLY A 142 -3.44 4.58 25.76
CA GLY A 142 -2.75 4.09 26.94
C GLY A 142 -2.29 5.28 27.76
N ALA A 143 -3.12 6.31 27.84
CA ALA A 143 -3.17 7.21 28.98
C ALA A 143 -4.38 6.80 29.84
N VAL A 144 -4.33 5.57 30.35
CA VAL A 144 -4.81 5.32 31.71
C VAL A 144 -3.81 6.06 32.60
N ASN A 145 -4.07 7.33 32.83
CA ASN A 145 -3.53 7.98 34.02
C ASN A 145 -4.66 7.96 35.04
N GLU A 146 -4.46 7.08 36.01
CA GLU A 146 -5.04 7.14 37.35
C GLU A 146 -4.94 8.55 37.96
#